data_AF-A0A9X0DBR3-F1
#
_entry.id   AF-A0A9X0DBR3-F1
#
_cell.length_a   1.000
_cell.length_b   1.000
_cell.length_c   1.000
_cell.angle_alpha   90.00
_cell.angle_beta   90.00
_cell.angle_gamma   90.00
#
_symmetry.space_group_name_H-M   'P 1'
#
loop_
_entity.id
_entity.type
_entity.pdbx_description
1 polymer ?
#
loop_
_entity_poly.entity_id
_entity_poly.type
_entity_poly.pdbx_seq_one_letter_code
_entity_poly.pdbx_strand_id
1 'polypeptide(L)'
;MSDSTELYPIIFDVVNSYTHHKVLQRRFSSILHKAFRGEAICPSQCAALIVKFLGEDLTSQHQPIKEIFSTVAADRIIVTHAELFSDTAYEEKIHVSLLRLPSIVNEMGDVIFKEKRHVGTVGAFLAFGATFAAYCEQKEGLGVLAMKKIVVSVSEYLDHHVGSWLKTNGGVVS
;
A
#
# COMPACT_ATOMS: atom_id res chain seq x y z
N MET A 1 11.76 -28.03 5.94
CA MET A 1 12.39 -27.03 5.06
C MET A 1 11.24 -26.33 4.36
N SER A 2 11.04 -25.03 4.63
CA SER A 2 9.81 -24.33 4.23
C SER A 2 9.86 -23.87 2.78
N ASP A 3 8.79 -24.14 2.05
CA ASP A 3 8.50 -23.66 0.68
C ASP A 3 8.21 -22.13 0.63
N SER A 4 8.88 -21.32 1.45
CA SER A 4 8.60 -19.87 1.58
C SER A 4 9.21 -19.01 0.45
N THR A 5 9.85 -19.60 -0.55
CA THR A 5 10.65 -18.85 -1.53
C THR A 5 9.92 -18.47 -2.82
N GLU A 6 8.86 -19.17 -3.22
CA GLU A 6 8.20 -18.92 -4.51
C GLU A 6 7.13 -17.81 -4.45
N LEU A 7 6.53 -17.58 -3.28
CA LEU A 7 5.39 -16.65 -3.16
C LEU A 7 5.83 -15.22 -2.88
N TYR A 8 6.91 -15.04 -2.11
CA TYR A 8 7.42 -13.74 -1.71
C TYR A 8 7.68 -12.78 -2.88
N PRO A 9 8.33 -13.18 -4.00
CA PRO A 9 8.54 -12.27 -5.12
C PRO A 9 7.23 -11.72 -5.69
N ILE A 10 6.20 -12.57 -5.80
CA ILE A 10 4.89 -12.20 -6.33
C ILE A 10 4.17 -11.24 -5.37
N ILE A 11 4.17 -11.55 -4.07
CA ILE A 11 3.60 -10.69 -3.03
C ILE A 11 4.31 -9.33 -3.03
N PHE A 12 5.64 -9.33 -3.08
CA PHE A 12 6.45 -8.12 -3.10
C PHE A 12 6.10 -7.23 -4.29
N ASP A 13 6.01 -7.80 -5.49
CA ASP A 13 5.68 -7.03 -6.69
C ASP A 13 4.29 -6.38 -6.61
N VAL A 14 3.29 -7.12 -6.11
CA VAL A 14 1.92 -6.60 -5.90
C VAL A 14 1.90 -5.47 -4.87
N VAL A 15 2.51 -5.69 -3.70
CA VAL A 15 2.57 -4.71 -2.61
C VAL A 15 3.33 -3.47 -3.06
N ASN A 16 4.46 -3.65 -3.74
CA ASN A 16 5.31 -2.57 -4.22
C ASN A 16 4.58 -1.71 -5.27
N SER A 17 3.97 -2.35 -6.28
CA SER A 17 3.21 -1.66 -7.33
C SER A 17 2.04 -0.86 -6.75
N TYR A 18 1.20 -1.48 -5.92
CA TYR A 18 0.04 -0.81 -5.33
C TYR A 18 0.44 0.35 -4.40
N THR A 19 1.44 0.13 -3.55
CA THR A 19 1.94 1.16 -2.63
C THR A 19 2.50 2.36 -3.41
N HIS A 20 3.29 2.11 -4.45
CA HIS A 20 3.81 3.17 -5.31
C HIS A 20 2.68 3.97 -5.97
N HIS A 21 1.67 3.30 -6.51
CA HIS A 21 0.51 3.95 -7.11
C HIS A 21 -0.18 4.89 -6.10
N LYS A 22 -0.42 4.44 -4.87
CA LYS A 22 -1.06 5.26 -3.83
C LYS A 22 -0.22 6.44 -3.36
N VAL A 23 1.08 6.25 -3.20
CA VAL A 23 2.02 7.34 -2.87
C VAL A 23 1.98 8.40 -3.97
N LEU A 24 2.04 8.00 -5.24
CA LEU A 24 1.96 8.92 -6.37
C LEU A 24 0.60 9.64 -6.39
N GLN A 25 -0.49 8.95 -6.07
CA GLN A 25 -1.86 9.48 -6.19
C GLN A 25 -2.05 10.57 -5.17
N ARG A 26 -1.51 10.33 -3.97
CA ARG A 26 -1.48 11.28 -2.87
C ARG A 26 -0.56 12.46 -3.15
N ARG A 27 0.62 12.25 -3.73
CA ARG A 27 1.51 13.35 -4.18
C ARG A 27 0.81 14.23 -5.20
N PHE A 28 0.19 13.63 -6.21
CA PHE A 28 -0.55 14.36 -7.23
C PHE A 28 -1.71 15.17 -6.62
N SER A 29 -2.49 14.56 -5.72
CA SER A 29 -3.58 15.23 -5.00
C SER A 29 -3.08 16.39 -4.13
N SER A 30 -1.95 16.20 -3.43
CA SER A 30 -1.32 17.25 -2.62
C SER A 30 -0.88 18.43 -3.48
N ILE A 31 -0.26 18.17 -4.63
CA ILE A 31 0.17 19.23 -5.56
C ILE A 31 -1.04 19.97 -6.13
N LEU A 32 -2.10 19.27 -6.55
CA LEU A 32 -3.34 19.91 -6.99
C LEU A 32 -3.97 20.76 -5.89
N HIS A 33 -4.04 20.26 -4.66
CA HIS A 33 -4.63 21.03 -3.57
C HIS A 33 -3.82 22.29 -3.22
N LYS A 34 -2.48 22.23 -3.28
CA LYS A 34 -1.60 23.39 -3.16
C LYS A 34 -1.77 24.39 -4.31
N ALA A 35 -1.94 23.87 -5.54
CA ALA A 35 -2.26 24.66 -6.73
C ALA A 35 -3.53 25.50 -6.53
N PHE A 36 -4.61 24.86 -6.04
CA PHE A 36 -5.88 25.54 -5.79
C PHE A 36 -5.80 26.56 -4.64
N ARG A 37 -4.80 26.45 -3.74
CA ARG A 37 -4.53 27.42 -2.66
C ARG A 37 -3.58 28.55 -3.06
N GLY A 38 -3.15 28.61 -4.32
CA GLY A 38 -2.25 29.67 -4.82
C GLY A 38 -0.78 29.51 -4.42
N GLU A 39 -0.38 28.36 -3.89
CA GLU A 39 1.03 28.03 -3.66
C GLU A 39 1.69 27.72 -5.02
N ALA A 40 2.89 28.26 -5.26
CA ALA A 40 3.59 28.09 -6.53
C ALA A 40 3.89 26.60 -6.79
N ILE A 41 3.23 26.07 -7.82
CA ILE A 41 3.43 24.71 -8.31
C ILE A 41 4.69 24.69 -9.19
N CYS A 42 5.51 23.65 -9.09
CA CYS A 42 6.50 23.37 -10.13
C CYS A 42 5.81 22.55 -11.25
N PRO A 43 5.50 23.11 -12.44
CA PRO A 43 4.69 22.45 -13.46
C PRO A 43 5.28 21.12 -13.98
N SER A 44 6.61 20.97 -13.89
CA SER A 44 7.33 19.75 -14.28
C SER A 44 7.04 18.56 -13.36
N GLN A 45 6.79 18.79 -12.06
CA GLN A 45 6.45 17.71 -11.11
C GLN A 45 5.04 17.18 -11.35
N CYS A 46 4.07 18.05 -11.66
CA CYS A 46 2.74 17.64 -12.11
C CYS A 46 2.80 16.83 -13.41
N ALA A 47 3.51 17.33 -14.42
CA ALA A 47 3.62 16.67 -15.72
C ALA A 47 4.26 15.27 -15.61
N ALA A 48 5.31 15.12 -14.81
CA ALA A 48 5.96 13.83 -14.59
C ALA A 48 5.04 12.81 -13.89
N LEU A 49 4.22 13.26 -12.94
CA LEU A 49 3.25 12.39 -12.26
C LEU A 49 2.10 11.99 -13.20
N ILE A 50 1.58 12.92 -14.01
CA ILE A 50 0.52 12.64 -15.00
C ILE A 50 0.96 11.59 -16.01
N VAL A 51 2.18 11.72 -16.56
CA VAL A 51 2.75 10.74 -17.50
C VAL A 51 2.90 9.36 -16.84
N LYS A 52 3.31 9.32 -15.58
CA LYS A 52 3.45 8.07 -14.82
C LYS A 52 2.09 7.41 -14.55
N PHE A 53 1.07 8.19 -14.18
CA PHE A 53 -0.29 7.70 -13.94
C PHE A 53 -0.95 7.14 -15.20
N LEU A 54 -0.90 7.88 -16.31
CA LEU A 54 -1.54 7.48 -17.55
C LEU A 54 -0.77 6.37 -18.29
N GLY A 55 0.54 6.24 -18.04
CA GLY A 55 1.38 5.21 -18.66
C GLY A 55 1.29 3.83 -18.01
N GLU A 56 1.04 3.75 -16.69
CA GLU A 56 0.93 2.47 -15.96
C GLU A 56 -0.40 1.73 -16.22
N ASP A 57 -1.48 2.44 -16.56
CA ASP A 57 -2.81 1.84 -16.81
C ASP A 57 -2.92 1.08 -18.16
N LEU A 58 -1.97 1.23 -19.10
CA LEU A 58 -2.12 0.75 -20.49
C LEU A 58 -1.42 -0.58 -20.83
N THR A 59 -0.67 -1.23 -19.91
CA THR A 59 0.23 -2.34 -20.29
C THR A 59 0.00 -3.69 -19.62
N SER A 60 -0.92 -3.85 -18.67
CA SER A 60 -1.04 -5.12 -17.93
C SER A 60 -2.06 -6.11 -18.53
N GLN A 61 -1.66 -6.81 -19.60
CA GLN A 61 -2.43 -7.81 -20.36
C GLN A 61 -2.66 -9.19 -19.69
N HIS A 62 -2.67 -9.28 -18.36
CA HIS A 62 -3.04 -10.52 -17.67
C HIS A 62 -4.07 -10.25 -16.59
N GLN A 63 -5.10 -11.10 -16.51
CA GLN A 63 -5.63 -11.76 -15.29
C GLN A 63 -7.17 -11.92 -15.30
N PRO A 64 -7.65 -13.15 -15.08
CA PRO A 64 -8.56 -13.45 -13.97
C PRO A 64 -7.73 -13.65 -12.69
N ILE A 65 -8.28 -13.32 -11.51
CA ILE A 65 -7.61 -13.19 -10.17
C ILE A 65 -7.12 -11.77 -9.83
N LYS A 66 -7.09 -10.84 -10.81
CA LYS A 66 -6.82 -9.40 -10.58
C LYS A 66 -7.69 -8.86 -9.45
N GLU A 67 -8.98 -9.14 -9.44
CA GLU A 67 -9.95 -8.39 -8.62
C GLU A 67 -9.90 -8.67 -7.10
N ILE A 68 -9.46 -9.84 -6.66
CA ILE A 68 -9.49 -10.25 -5.24
C ILE A 68 -8.22 -9.77 -4.50
N PHE A 69 -7.10 -9.69 -5.22
CA PHE A 69 -5.88 -9.01 -4.81
C PHE A 69 -5.76 -7.59 -5.40
N SER A 70 -6.79 -7.13 -6.12
CA SER A 70 -6.71 -5.86 -6.83
C SER A 70 -6.69 -4.74 -5.82
N THR A 71 -5.82 -3.81 -6.12
CA THR A 71 -6.01 -2.39 -5.92
C THR A 71 -7.48 -1.95 -5.77
N VAL A 72 -8.44 -2.49 -6.54
CA VAL A 72 -9.88 -2.16 -6.45
C VAL A 72 -10.54 -2.62 -5.15
N ALA A 73 -10.23 -3.82 -4.62
CA ALA A 73 -10.79 -4.27 -3.35
C ALA A 73 -10.25 -3.45 -2.17
N ALA A 74 -8.95 -3.18 -2.17
CA ALA A 74 -8.31 -2.29 -1.21
C ALA A 74 -8.86 -0.85 -1.32
N ASP A 75 -9.07 -0.34 -2.54
CA ASP A 75 -9.64 0.99 -2.78
C ASP A 75 -11.08 1.09 -2.31
N ARG A 76 -11.89 0.05 -2.51
CA ARG A 76 -13.25 0.00 -1.96
C ARG A 76 -13.24 0.05 -0.44
N ILE A 77 -12.30 -0.65 0.22
CA ILE A 77 -12.14 -0.59 1.68
C ILE A 77 -11.74 0.81 2.14
N ILE A 78 -10.80 1.45 1.44
CA ILE A 78 -10.38 2.83 1.74
C ILE A 78 -11.56 3.80 1.60
N VAL A 79 -12.32 3.72 0.50
CA VAL A 79 -13.48 4.60 0.26
C VAL A 79 -14.58 4.36 1.30
N THR A 80 -14.84 3.11 1.66
CA THR A 80 -15.91 2.75 2.60
C THR A 80 -15.56 3.15 4.04
N HIS A 81 -14.27 3.19 4.38
CA HIS A 81 -13.78 3.45 5.74
C HIS A 81 -12.74 4.57 5.76
N ALA A 82 -12.99 5.64 5.02
CA ALA A 82 -12.02 6.70 4.76
C ALA A 82 -11.48 7.35 6.05
N GLU A 83 -12.30 7.43 7.10
CA GLU A 83 -11.87 7.97 8.39
C GLU A 83 -10.73 7.16 9.04
N LEU A 84 -10.70 5.84 8.84
CA LEU A 84 -9.68 4.95 9.42
C LEU A 84 -8.32 5.08 8.73
N PHE A 85 -8.31 5.48 7.45
CA PHE A 85 -7.11 5.63 6.63
C PHE A 85 -6.70 7.10 6.42
N SER A 86 -7.23 7.99 7.25
CA SER A 86 -6.97 9.42 7.19
C SER A 86 -5.67 9.81 7.90
N ASP A 87 -5.09 10.96 7.51
CA ASP A 87 -3.89 11.49 8.18
C ASP A 87 -4.14 11.79 9.65
N THR A 88 -5.31 12.35 9.96
CA THR A 88 -5.72 12.62 11.34
C THR A 88 -5.72 11.34 12.16
N ALA A 89 -6.27 10.25 11.63
CA ALA A 89 -6.24 8.97 12.31
C ALA A 89 -4.82 8.44 12.52
N TYR A 90 -3.90 8.62 11.56
CA TYR A 90 -2.51 8.23 11.72
C TYR A 90 -1.73 9.12 12.69
N GLU A 91 -1.94 10.43 12.65
CA GLU A 91 -1.30 11.39 13.56
C GLU A 91 -1.70 11.16 15.01
N GLU A 92 -2.98 10.92 15.27
CA GLU A 92 -3.50 10.70 16.62
C GLU A 92 -3.07 9.36 17.21
N LYS A 93 -2.90 8.33 16.37
CA LYS A 93 -2.75 6.94 16.82
C LYS A 93 -1.35 6.37 16.63
N ILE A 94 -0.53 6.94 15.75
CA ILE A 94 0.74 6.32 15.33
C ILE A 94 1.92 7.28 15.47
N HIS A 95 2.84 6.93 16.37
CA HIS A 95 4.12 7.62 16.54
C HIS A 95 5.14 7.08 15.54
N VAL A 96 5.28 7.74 14.39
CA VAL A 96 6.09 7.28 13.26
C VAL A 96 7.57 7.62 13.41
N SER A 97 8.43 6.63 13.14
CA SER A 97 9.87 6.80 12.89
C SER A 97 10.36 5.65 12.02
N LEU A 98 11.43 5.84 11.22
CA LEU A 98 11.96 4.81 10.31
C LEU A 98 12.27 3.47 11.02
N LEU A 99 12.67 3.52 12.29
CA LEU A 99 12.97 2.34 13.09
C LEU A 99 11.71 1.59 13.52
N ARG A 100 10.60 2.31 13.74
CA ARG A 100 9.33 1.71 14.20
C ARG A 100 8.44 1.20 13.08
N LEU A 101 8.66 1.60 11.82
CA LEU A 101 7.79 1.23 10.70
C LEU A 101 7.54 -0.29 10.59
N PRO A 102 8.54 -1.17 10.70
CA PRO A 102 8.29 -2.62 10.65
C PRO A 102 7.41 -3.10 11.81
N SER A 103 7.64 -2.61 13.03
CA SER A 103 6.83 -2.97 14.22
C SER A 103 5.38 -2.53 14.05
N ILE A 104 5.15 -1.31 13.57
CA ILE A 104 3.80 -0.77 13.34
C ILE A 104 3.06 -1.61 12.29
N VAL A 105 3.74 -2.01 11.22
CA VAL A 105 3.16 -2.89 10.20
C VAL A 105 2.78 -4.26 10.80
N ASN A 106 3.67 -4.86 11.60
CA ASN A 106 3.41 -6.15 12.23
C ASN A 106 2.25 -6.08 13.24
N GLU A 107 2.24 -5.07 14.11
CA GLU A 107 1.17 -4.83 15.08
C GLU A 107 -0.20 -4.68 14.39
N MET A 108 -0.23 -3.95 13.27
CA MET A 108 -1.46 -3.79 12.49
C MET A 108 -1.89 -5.10 11.81
N GLY A 109 -0.93 -5.87 11.29
CA GLY A 109 -1.19 -7.19 10.75
C GLY A 109 -1.83 -8.10 11.81
N ASP A 110 -1.25 -8.14 13.00
CA ASP A 110 -1.74 -8.97 14.11
C ASP A 110 -3.17 -8.59 14.51
N VAL A 111 -3.49 -7.29 14.52
CA VAL A 111 -4.86 -6.80 14.78
C VAL A 111 -5.83 -7.22 13.66
N ILE A 112 -5.47 -7.00 12.40
CA ILE A 112 -6.34 -7.27 11.24
C ILE A 112 -6.61 -8.77 11.08
N PHE A 113 -5.59 -9.60 11.30
CA PHE A 113 -5.69 -11.06 11.10
C PHE A 113 -6.02 -11.83 12.38
N LYS A 114 -6.23 -11.15 13.52
CA LYS A 114 -6.52 -11.76 14.82
C LYS A 114 -7.65 -12.79 14.77
N GLU A 115 -8.77 -12.40 14.17
CA GLU A 115 -10.02 -13.17 14.22
C GLU A 115 -10.16 -14.13 13.03
N LYS A 116 -9.79 -13.68 11.82
CA LYS A 116 -9.92 -14.51 10.60
C LYS A 116 -9.03 -14.05 9.45
N ARG A 117 -8.52 -15.02 8.70
CA ARG A 117 -7.85 -14.79 7.40
C ARG A 117 -8.86 -14.97 6.27
N HIS A 118 -9.12 -13.91 5.52
CA HIS A 118 -9.94 -13.93 4.32
C HIS A 118 -9.55 -12.78 3.39
N VAL A 119 -10.10 -12.79 2.17
CA VAL A 119 -9.81 -11.77 1.14
C VAL A 119 -9.96 -10.34 1.67
N GLY A 120 -11.07 -10.04 2.35
CA GLY A 120 -11.27 -8.72 2.96
C GLY A 120 -10.19 -8.29 3.97
N THR A 121 -9.64 -9.20 4.80
CA THR A 121 -8.57 -8.85 5.76
C THR A 121 -7.24 -8.64 5.04
N VAL A 122 -6.97 -9.38 3.96
CA VAL A 122 -5.83 -9.12 3.06
C VAL A 122 -5.96 -7.76 2.38
N GLY A 123 -7.13 -7.45 1.82
CA GLY A 123 -7.40 -6.15 1.21
C GLY A 123 -7.26 -4.99 2.19
N ALA A 124 -7.74 -5.15 3.43
CA ALA A 124 -7.60 -4.15 4.48
C ALA A 124 -6.13 -3.92 4.89
N PHE A 125 -5.32 -4.98 4.96
CA PHE A 125 -3.90 -4.88 5.26
C PHE A 125 -3.10 -4.21 4.13
N LEU A 126 -3.44 -4.51 2.87
CA LEU A 126 -2.88 -3.83 1.69
C LEU A 126 -3.28 -2.34 1.66
N ALA A 127 -4.55 -2.03 1.91
CA ALA A 127 -5.06 -0.67 2.03
C ALA A 127 -4.30 0.11 3.10
N PHE A 128 -4.15 -0.46 4.30
CA PHE A 128 -3.36 0.11 5.39
C PHE A 128 -1.91 0.38 4.95
N GLY A 129 -1.21 -0.62 4.42
CA GLY A 129 0.19 -0.47 4.02
C GLY A 129 0.39 0.66 3.01
N ALA A 130 -0.47 0.73 2.00
CA ALA A 130 -0.36 1.74 0.94
C ALA A 130 -0.70 3.16 1.42
N THR A 131 -1.77 3.32 2.21
CA THR A 131 -2.19 4.63 2.74
C THR A 131 -1.25 5.13 3.84
N PHE A 132 -0.74 4.22 4.68
CA PHE A 132 0.27 4.51 5.70
C PHE A 132 1.62 4.88 5.09
N ALA A 133 2.05 4.21 4.02
CA ALA A 133 3.26 4.59 3.27
C ALA A 133 3.12 5.96 2.62
N ALA A 134 1.94 6.26 2.06
CA ALA A 134 1.66 7.56 1.46
C ALA A 134 1.64 8.69 2.51
N TYR A 135 1.10 8.42 3.70
CA TYR A 135 1.19 9.33 4.85
C TYR A 135 2.64 9.54 5.29
N CYS A 136 3.40 8.47 5.52
CA CYS A 136 4.78 8.55 6.00
C CYS A 136 5.71 9.24 4.99
N GLU A 137 5.50 9.04 3.69
CA GLU A 137 6.34 9.66 2.66
C GLU A 137 6.28 11.19 2.71
N GLN A 138 5.14 11.76 3.09
CA GLN A 138 4.93 13.21 3.18
C GLN A 138 5.40 13.81 4.52
N LYS A 139 5.84 12.99 5.48
CA LYS A 139 6.38 13.46 6.76
C LYS A 139 7.87 13.79 6.64
N GLU A 140 8.27 14.88 7.29
CA GLU A 140 9.66 15.33 7.33
C GLU A 140 10.58 14.21 7.87
N GLY A 141 11.71 13.99 7.19
CA GLY A 141 12.72 13.01 7.58
C GLY A 141 12.43 11.54 7.23
N LEU A 142 11.27 11.21 6.65
CA LEU A 142 10.90 9.85 6.28
C LEU A 142 11.05 9.59 4.76
N GLY A 143 10.31 10.34 3.95
CA GLY A 143 10.39 10.30 2.48
C GLY A 143 10.28 8.90 1.87
N VAL A 144 10.98 8.69 0.75
CA VAL A 144 10.95 7.43 -0.04
C VAL A 144 11.44 6.22 0.76
N LEU A 145 12.31 6.43 1.77
CA LEU A 145 12.82 5.35 2.61
C LEU A 145 11.72 4.71 3.47
N ALA A 146 10.76 5.51 3.95
CA ALA A 146 9.63 4.97 4.69
C ALA A 146 8.75 4.08 3.82
N MET A 147 8.45 4.52 2.60
CA MET A 147 7.70 3.71 1.63
C MET A 147 8.39 2.37 1.36
N LYS A 148 9.69 2.36 1.06
CA LYS A 148 10.44 1.12 0.81
C LYS A 148 10.40 0.16 2.02
N LYS A 149 10.57 0.69 3.24
CA LYS A 149 10.49 -0.11 4.47
C LYS A 149 9.10 -0.71 4.67
N ILE A 150 8.05 0.07 4.46
CA ILE A 150 6.67 -0.41 4.61
C ILE A 150 6.34 -1.48 3.56
N VAL A 151 6.76 -1.30 2.30
CA VAL A 151 6.59 -2.32 1.25
C VAL A 151 7.24 -3.64 1.66
N VAL A 152 8.50 -3.61 2.11
CA VAL A 152 9.20 -4.81 2.60
C VAL A 152 8.43 -5.44 3.76
N SER A 153 8.11 -4.67 4.80
CA SER A 153 7.44 -5.22 5.99
C SER A 153 6.05 -5.79 5.71
N VAL A 154 5.25 -5.16 4.84
CA VAL A 154 3.93 -5.69 4.44
C VAL A 154 4.10 -6.99 3.65
N SER A 155 5.09 -7.05 2.77
CA SER A 155 5.38 -8.24 1.96
C SER A 155 5.85 -9.40 2.82
N GLU A 156 6.79 -9.16 3.73
CA GLU A 156 7.28 -10.15 4.70
C GLU A 156 6.15 -10.63 5.61
N TYR A 157 5.28 -9.74 6.08
CA TYR A 157 4.15 -10.13 6.93
C TYR A 157 3.17 -11.04 6.17
N LEU A 158 2.79 -10.65 4.95
CA LEU A 158 1.88 -11.45 4.12
C LEU A 158 2.49 -12.81 3.79
N ASP A 159 3.77 -12.88 3.43
CA ASP A 159 4.43 -14.15 3.13
C ASP A 159 4.49 -15.06 4.36
N HIS A 160 5.00 -14.55 5.49
CA HIS A 160 5.22 -15.35 6.69
C HIS A 160 3.93 -15.77 7.40
N HIS A 161 2.94 -14.88 7.49
CA HIS A 161 1.74 -15.12 8.31
C HIS A 161 0.52 -15.53 7.49
N VAL A 162 0.48 -15.15 6.21
CA VAL A 162 -0.69 -15.35 5.34
C VAL A 162 -0.37 -16.25 4.15
N GLY A 163 0.90 -16.45 3.79
CA GLY A 163 1.33 -17.15 2.58
C GLY A 163 0.79 -18.57 2.46
N SER A 164 0.77 -19.33 3.57
CA SER A 164 0.16 -20.67 3.58
C SER A 164 -1.35 -20.63 3.30
N TRP A 165 -2.07 -19.64 3.88
CA TRP A 165 -3.50 -19.46 3.60
C TRP A 165 -3.74 -19.09 2.15
N LEU A 166 -2.90 -18.23 1.57
CA LEU A 166 -2.98 -17.86 0.14
C LEU A 166 -2.82 -19.07 -0.76
N LYS A 167 -1.80 -19.90 -0.54
CA LYS A 167 -1.59 -21.13 -1.31
C LYS A 167 -2.80 -22.07 -1.28
N THR A 168 -3.46 -22.21 -0.12
CA THR A 168 -4.63 -23.08 0.03
C THR A 168 -5.92 -22.49 -0.55
N ASN A 169 -5.99 -21.18 -0.76
CA ASN A 169 -7.21 -20.48 -1.19
C ASN A 169 -7.09 -19.86 -2.59
N GLY A 170 -6.33 -20.49 -3.49
CA GLY A 170 -6.24 -20.10 -4.91
C GLY A 170 -4.95 -19.36 -5.29
N GLY A 171 -4.01 -19.18 -4.37
CA GLY A 171 -2.69 -18.58 -4.62
C GLY A 171 -2.72 -17.07 -4.86
N VAL A 172 -1.57 -16.52 -5.29
CA VAL A 172 -1.45 -15.14 -5.80
C VAL A 172 -1.40 -15.14 -7.33
N VAL A 173 -0.99 -16.25 -7.97
CA VAL A 173 -1.18 -16.61 -9.39
C VAL A 173 -0.98 -18.14 -9.53
N SER A 174 -1.70 -18.80 -10.45
CA SER A 174 -1.19 -19.95 -11.22
C SER A 174 -1.08 -19.54 -12.68
#